data_AF-A0A7R9G814-F1
#
_entry.id   AF-A0A7R9G814-F1
#
_cell.length_a   1.000
_cell.length_b   1.000
_cell.length_c   1.000
_cell.angle_alpha   90.00
_cell.angle_beta   90.00
_cell.angle_gamma   90.00
#
_symmetry.space_group_name_H-M   'P 1'
#
loop_
_entity.id
_entity.type
_entity.pdbx_description
1 polymer ?
#
loop_
_entity_poly.entity_id
_entity_poly.type
_entity_poly.pdbx_seq_one_letter_code
_entity_poly.pdbx_strand_id
1 'polypeptide(L)'
;GCLDDIRLEGKHLPLPPAMNGTQWGQATMARNLERNCPSNKPCANVICPEPFECVDLWNEYECTCGEGQIVSPDNKGCTDKNECLDVPCLNGGTCINQDPRHRYRCVCPGGFWGENCELVQEGQTLKLSMGALAAILVCLLIILSKSAR
;
A
#
# COMPACT_ATOMS: atom_id res chain seq x y z
N GLY A 1 1.02 31.34 12.82
CA GLY A 1 -0.03 30.41 13.27
C GLY A 1 0.46 29.00 13.07
N CYS A 2 0.13 28.08 13.97
CA CYS A 2 0.61 26.70 13.90
C CYS A 2 -0.45 25.81 13.27
N LEU A 3 -0.01 24.89 12.40
CA LEU A 3 -0.83 23.91 11.71
C LEU A 3 0.01 22.66 11.64
N ASP A 4 -0.52 21.58 12.19
CA ASP A 4 0.12 20.28 12.24
C ASP A 4 -0.95 19.22 11.96
N ASP A 5 -0.53 18.02 11.56
CA ASP A 5 -1.42 16.89 11.29
C ASP A 5 -2.56 17.17 10.28
N ILE A 6 -2.28 17.89 9.19
CA ILE A 6 -3.27 18.03 8.10
C ILE A 6 -3.45 16.66 7.45
N ARG A 7 -4.69 16.17 7.42
CA ARG A 7 -5.05 14.92 6.75
C ARG A 7 -6.01 15.17 5.60
N LEU A 8 -5.83 14.44 4.51
CA LEU A 8 -6.81 14.32 3.42
C LEU A 8 -7.18 12.84 3.31
N GLU A 9 -8.47 12.51 3.44
CA GLU A 9 -8.94 11.10 3.49
C GLU A 9 -8.20 10.26 4.56
N GLY A 10 -7.92 10.87 5.72
CA GLY A 10 -7.20 10.23 6.83
C GLY A 10 -5.67 10.06 6.62
N LYS A 11 -5.14 10.42 5.43
CA LYS A 11 -3.69 10.37 5.13
C LYS A 11 -3.01 11.70 5.41
N HIS A 12 -1.87 11.64 6.09
CA HIS A 12 -1.03 12.81 6.40
C HIS A 12 -0.56 13.52 5.13
N LEU A 13 -0.80 14.83 5.04
CA LEU A 13 -0.32 15.66 3.95
C LEU A 13 1.04 16.27 4.27
N PRO A 14 2.08 16.05 3.44
CA PRO A 14 3.38 16.67 3.66
C PRO A 14 3.32 18.19 3.41
N LEU A 15 3.85 18.97 4.34
CA LEU A 15 4.05 20.41 4.19
C LEU A 15 5.39 20.72 3.47
N PRO A 16 5.48 21.79 2.65
CA PRO A 16 6.74 22.24 2.06
C PRO A 16 7.83 22.49 3.12
N PRO A 17 9.11 22.13 2.84
CA PRO A 17 9.69 21.83 1.53
C PRO A 17 9.88 20.32 1.27
N ALA A 18 9.04 19.43 1.81
CA ALA A 18 9.14 17.99 1.53
C ALA A 18 9.17 17.74 0.01
N MET A 19 10.28 17.19 -0.49
CA MET A 19 10.65 17.23 -1.91
C MET A 19 9.92 16.20 -2.79
N ASN A 20 9.22 15.24 -2.21
CA ASN A 20 8.40 14.31 -2.97
C ASN A 20 6.98 14.36 -2.41
N GLY A 21 6.07 14.98 -3.17
CA GLY A 21 4.65 14.88 -2.91
C GLY A 21 4.22 13.43 -2.79
N THR A 22 3.20 13.18 -1.97
CA THR A 22 2.58 11.87 -1.89
C THR A 22 1.55 11.71 -3.01
N GLN A 23 1.16 10.47 -3.30
CA GLN A 23 0.06 10.15 -4.20
C GLN A 23 -1.30 10.80 -3.80
N TRP A 24 -1.43 11.28 -2.55
CA TRP A 24 -2.64 11.95 -2.03
C TRP A 24 -2.58 13.48 -2.14
N GLY A 25 -1.43 14.05 -2.50
CA GLY A 25 -1.25 15.48 -2.70
C GLY A 25 -0.08 16.07 -1.95
N GLN A 26 0.12 17.37 -2.19
CA GLN A 26 1.14 18.20 -1.58
C GLN A 26 0.56 19.60 -1.35
N ALA A 27 0.80 20.17 -0.17
CA ALA A 27 0.45 21.57 0.05
C ALA A 27 1.33 22.46 -0.87
N THR A 28 0.71 23.22 -1.76
CA THR A 28 1.40 24.06 -2.75
C THR A 28 1.86 25.40 -2.19
N MET A 29 1.31 25.81 -1.04
CA MET A 29 1.68 27.03 -0.33
C MET A 29 1.35 26.92 1.16
N ALA A 30 2.23 27.46 2.00
CA ALA A 30 1.97 27.73 3.41
C ALA A 30 2.42 29.17 3.70
N ARG A 31 1.47 30.06 4.00
CA ARG A 31 1.75 31.45 4.41
C ARG A 31 1.43 31.60 5.89
N ASN A 32 2.27 32.34 6.61
CA ASN A 32 2.11 32.58 8.06
C ASN A 32 2.12 31.31 8.92
N LEU A 33 2.81 30.27 8.44
CA LEU A 33 2.97 29.00 9.15
C LEU A 33 4.29 28.97 9.92
N GLU A 34 4.19 28.66 11.22
CA GLU A 34 5.34 28.43 12.07
C GLU A 34 5.62 26.92 12.13
N ARG A 35 6.89 26.55 11.95
CA ARG A 35 7.35 25.15 12.08
C ARG A 35 7.78 24.86 13.51
N ASN A 36 7.67 23.60 13.93
CA ASN A 36 8.11 23.11 15.24
C ASN A 36 7.46 23.84 16.42
N CYS A 37 6.21 24.30 16.24
CA CYS A 37 5.45 24.81 17.35
C CYS A 37 5.22 23.70 18.40
N PRO A 38 5.33 23.98 19.70
CA PRO A 38 5.07 22.99 20.73
C PRO A 38 3.56 22.68 20.82
N SER A 39 3.19 21.40 20.69
CA SER A 39 1.87 20.89 21.09
C SER A 39 1.84 20.60 22.59
N ASN A 40 0.67 20.66 23.22
CA ASN A 40 0.47 20.39 24.64
C ASN A 40 0.53 18.90 25.02
N LYS A 41 0.85 17.98 24.09
CA LYS A 41 0.86 16.52 24.28
C LYS A 41 -0.44 16.03 24.94
N PRO A 42 -1.58 16.20 24.27
CA PRO A 42 -2.89 16.03 24.89
C PRO A 42 -3.15 14.60 25.38
N CYS A 43 -2.53 13.57 24.79
CA CYS A 43 -2.64 12.18 25.26
C CYS A 43 -1.86 11.85 26.54
N ALA A 44 -0.99 12.75 27.05
CA ALA A 44 -0.10 12.43 28.18
C ALA A 44 -0.83 12.00 29.47
N ASN A 45 -2.08 12.46 29.67
CA ASN A 45 -2.90 12.15 30.84
C ASN A 45 -4.31 11.67 30.46
N VAL A 46 -4.52 11.26 29.21
CA VAL A 46 -5.80 10.77 28.73
C VAL A 46 -5.81 9.25 28.79
N ILE A 47 -6.90 8.70 29.31
CA ILE A 47 -7.15 7.26 29.32
C ILE A 47 -8.39 7.03 28.47
N CYS A 48 -8.21 6.40 27.32
CA CYS A 48 -9.32 6.00 26.46
C CYS A 48 -9.93 4.70 26.98
N PRO A 49 -11.27 4.50 26.85
CA PRO A 49 -11.88 3.22 27.16
C PRO A 49 -11.34 2.13 26.22
N GLU A 50 -11.06 0.95 26.73
CA GLU A 50 -10.76 -0.21 25.87
C GLU A 50 -11.94 -0.46 24.90
N PRO A 51 -11.70 -0.70 23.60
CA PRO A 51 -10.41 -0.96 22.92
C PRO A 51 -9.82 0.27 22.18
N PHE A 52 -10.18 1.49 22.57
CA PHE A 52 -9.76 2.71 21.88
C PHE A 52 -8.37 3.17 22.33
N GLU A 53 -7.59 3.66 21.38
CA GLU A 53 -6.26 4.23 21.57
C GLU A 53 -6.32 5.76 21.46
N CYS A 54 -5.52 6.44 22.29
CA CYS A 54 -5.42 7.89 22.23
C CYS A 54 -4.50 8.30 21.08
N VAL A 55 -4.99 9.17 20.21
CA VAL A 55 -4.19 9.81 19.16
C VAL A 55 -4.00 11.29 19.48
N ASP A 56 -2.74 11.74 19.47
CA ASP A 56 -2.38 13.14 19.67
C ASP A 56 -2.73 13.96 18.41
N LEU A 57 -3.60 14.96 18.55
CA LEU A 57 -3.86 16.00 17.56
C LEU A 57 -3.22 17.33 18.00
N TRP A 58 -3.45 18.41 17.23
CA TRP A 58 -2.94 19.74 17.57
C TRP A 58 -3.72 20.38 18.74
N ASN A 59 -3.16 20.28 19.95
CA ASN A 59 -3.78 20.74 21.21
C ASN A 59 -5.12 20.05 21.58
N GLU A 60 -5.46 18.97 20.89
CA GLU A 60 -6.67 18.17 21.06
C GLU A 60 -6.28 16.69 21.02
N TYR A 61 -7.09 15.82 21.60
CA TYR A 61 -6.92 14.37 21.47
C TYR A 61 -8.19 13.75 20.93
N GLU A 62 -8.05 12.58 20.33
CA GLU A 62 -9.17 11.73 19.96
C GLU A 62 -8.92 10.31 20.48
N CYS A 63 -9.97 9.64 20.96
CA CYS A 63 -9.93 8.22 21.28
C CYS A 63 -10.53 7.47 20.09
N THR A 64 -9.70 6.73 19.36
CA THR A 64 -10.10 6.06 18.12
C THR A 64 -9.58 4.64 18.08
N CYS A 65 -9.89 3.89 17.03
CA CYS A 65 -9.35 2.56 16.85
C CYS A 65 -7.88 2.62 16.39
N GLY A 66 -7.10 1.63 16.80
CA GLY A 66 -5.72 1.48 16.35
C GLY A 66 -5.61 1.29 14.84
N GLU A 67 -4.38 1.26 14.33
CA GLU A 67 -4.10 1.16 12.90
C GLU A 67 -4.79 -0.06 12.26
N GLY A 68 -5.61 0.18 11.24
CA GLY A 68 -6.27 -0.88 10.47
C GLY A 68 -7.67 -1.22 10.92
N GLN A 69 -8.21 -0.46 11.87
CA GLN A 69 -9.53 -0.73 12.42
C GLN A 69 -10.44 0.50 12.28
N ILE A 70 -11.74 0.23 12.21
CA ILE A 70 -12.80 1.23 12.23
C ILE A 70 -13.70 0.99 13.44
N VAL A 71 -14.37 2.05 13.87
CA VAL A 71 -15.38 1.96 14.93
C VAL A 71 -16.51 1.03 14.45
N SER A 72 -16.85 0.09 15.31
CA SER A 72 -17.93 -0.88 15.06
C SER A 72 -19.27 -0.16 14.86
N PRO A 73 -20.22 -0.72 14.10
CA PRO A 73 -21.53 -0.09 13.89
C PRO A 73 -22.33 0.20 15.18
N ASP A 74 -22.04 -0.51 16.27
CA ASP A 74 -22.66 -0.32 17.58
C ASP A 74 -21.92 0.71 18.47
N ASN A 75 -20.82 1.29 17.97
CA ASN A 75 -19.95 2.25 18.64
C ASN A 75 -19.35 1.76 19.96
N LYS A 76 -19.22 0.43 20.14
CA LYS A 76 -18.70 -0.18 21.37
C LYS A 76 -17.30 -0.78 21.24
N GLY A 77 -16.76 -0.87 20.05
CA GLY A 77 -15.45 -1.45 19.83
C GLY A 77 -14.88 -1.19 18.45
N CYS A 78 -13.83 -1.92 18.12
CA CYS A 78 -13.07 -1.77 16.89
C CYS A 78 -13.15 -3.06 16.07
N THR A 79 -13.37 -2.92 14.77
CA THR A 79 -13.36 -4.03 13.79
C THR A 79 -12.36 -3.74 12.70
N ASP A 80 -11.76 -4.78 12.12
CA ASP A 80 -10.85 -4.67 10.98
C ASP A 80 -11.51 -3.89 9.84
N LYS A 81 -10.79 -2.92 9.28
CA LYS A 81 -11.25 -2.17 8.11
C LYS A 81 -11.23 -3.13 6.92
N ASN A 82 -12.29 -3.11 6.11
CA ASN A 82 -12.31 -3.89 4.88
C ASN A 82 -11.73 -3.09 3.71
N GLU A 83 -10.44 -3.28 3.40
CA GLU A 83 -9.77 -2.57 2.29
C GLU A 83 -10.35 -2.95 0.92
N CYS A 84 -11.03 -4.09 0.79
CA CYS A 84 -11.64 -4.47 -0.48
C CYS A 84 -12.80 -3.56 -0.88
N LEU A 85 -13.37 -2.78 0.05
CA LEU A 85 -14.40 -1.79 -0.25
C LEU A 85 -13.87 -0.64 -1.10
N ASP A 86 -12.55 -0.37 -1.05
CA ASP A 86 -11.88 0.65 -1.87
C ASP A 86 -11.59 0.13 -3.30
N VAL A 87 -12.02 -1.09 -3.63
CA VAL A 87 -11.85 -1.78 -4.93
C VAL A 87 -10.40 -1.71 -5.46
N PRO A 88 -9.41 -2.18 -4.67
CA PRO A 88 -8.00 -2.01 -5.02
C PRO A 88 -7.53 -2.94 -6.16
N CYS A 89 -8.18 -4.09 -6.37
CA CYS A 89 -7.75 -5.07 -7.37
C CYS A 89 -8.21 -4.71 -8.77
N LEU A 90 -7.26 -4.57 -9.69
CA LEU A 90 -7.46 -4.19 -11.09
C LEU A 90 -7.63 -5.42 -11.99
N ASN A 91 -7.99 -5.17 -13.25
CA ASN A 91 -8.05 -6.17 -14.32
C ASN A 91 -8.90 -7.42 -14.00
N GLY A 92 -9.96 -7.24 -13.21
CA GLY A 92 -10.84 -8.34 -12.78
C GLY A 92 -10.27 -9.21 -11.66
N GLY A 93 -9.24 -8.72 -10.94
CA GLY A 93 -8.72 -9.35 -9.74
C GLY A 93 -9.78 -9.49 -8.64
N THR A 94 -9.75 -10.61 -7.93
CA THR A 94 -10.62 -10.83 -6.76
C THR A 94 -9.93 -10.34 -5.50
N CYS A 95 -10.55 -9.40 -4.78
CA CYS A 95 -10.02 -8.91 -3.51
C CYS A 95 -10.39 -9.81 -2.34
N ILE A 96 -9.43 -10.08 -1.46
CA ILE A 96 -9.63 -10.82 -0.22
C ILE A 96 -9.11 -9.96 0.94
N ASN A 97 -10.01 -9.55 1.83
CA ASN A 97 -9.67 -8.81 3.05
C ASN A 97 -8.89 -9.71 4.01
N GLN A 98 -7.89 -9.16 4.71
CA GLN A 98 -7.04 -9.91 5.64
C GLN A 98 -6.95 -9.22 7.00
N ASP A 99 -7.65 -9.80 7.98
CA ASP A 99 -7.58 -9.41 9.39
C ASP A 99 -6.30 -9.98 10.05
N PRO A 100 -5.62 -9.28 11.00
CA PRO A 100 -5.82 -7.88 11.39
C PRO A 100 -4.80 -6.95 10.72
N ARG A 101 -5.20 -5.70 10.47
CA ARG A 101 -4.38 -4.51 10.10
C ARG A 101 -4.30 -4.24 8.60
N HIS A 102 -5.10 -3.29 8.10
CA HIS A 102 -4.95 -2.60 6.79
C HIS A 102 -4.38 -3.49 5.66
N ARG A 103 -4.85 -4.72 5.53
CA ARG A 103 -4.25 -5.71 4.61
C ARG A 103 -5.35 -6.34 3.79
N TYR A 104 -5.07 -6.39 2.50
CA TYR A 104 -5.82 -7.17 1.54
C TYR A 104 -4.84 -7.92 0.65
N ARG A 105 -5.38 -8.87 -0.12
CA ARG A 105 -4.64 -9.53 -1.19
C ARG A 105 -5.51 -9.64 -2.43
N CYS A 106 -4.95 -9.29 -3.56
CA CYS A 106 -5.57 -9.55 -4.86
C CYS A 106 -5.22 -10.95 -5.36
N VAL A 107 -6.23 -11.67 -5.84
CA VAL A 107 -6.05 -12.87 -6.66
C VAL A 107 -6.17 -12.44 -8.12
N CYS A 108 -5.05 -12.45 -8.83
CA CYS A 108 -5.01 -12.01 -10.22
C CYS A 108 -5.48 -13.09 -11.18
N PRO A 109 -6.30 -12.73 -12.19
CA PRO A 109 -6.65 -13.64 -13.26
C PRO A 109 -5.41 -13.94 -14.14
N GLY A 110 -5.49 -15.03 -14.91
CA GLY A 110 -4.40 -15.43 -15.80
C GLY A 110 -4.01 -14.31 -16.77
N GLY A 111 -2.71 -14.06 -16.90
CA GLY A 111 -2.19 -12.95 -17.72
C GLY A 111 -2.04 -11.64 -16.96
N PHE A 112 -2.34 -11.58 -15.65
CA PHE A 112 -2.11 -10.39 -14.82
C PHE A 112 -1.35 -10.72 -13.53
N TRP A 113 -0.60 -9.74 -13.01
CA TRP A 113 0.21 -9.85 -11.81
C TRP A 113 0.46 -8.45 -11.20
N GLY A 114 1.20 -8.39 -10.08
CA GLY A 114 1.35 -7.17 -9.27
C GLY A 114 0.57 -7.25 -7.96
N GLU A 115 0.74 -6.27 -7.08
CA GLU A 115 0.03 -6.21 -5.79
C GLU A 115 -1.48 -6.02 -6.01
N ASN A 116 -1.81 -5.23 -7.03
CA ASN A 116 -3.15 -4.83 -7.41
C ASN A 116 -3.57 -5.45 -8.75
N CYS A 117 -2.85 -6.44 -9.27
CA CYS A 117 -3.07 -7.02 -10.60
C CYS A 117 -2.95 -6.00 -11.74
N GLU A 118 -2.14 -4.95 -11.55
CA GLU A 118 -1.93 -3.83 -12.46
C GLU A 118 -1.02 -4.16 -13.66
N LEU A 119 -0.25 -5.24 -13.55
CA LEU A 119 0.74 -5.62 -14.55
C LEU A 119 0.21 -6.74 -15.44
N VAL A 120 0.41 -6.62 -16.75
CA VAL A 120 0.04 -7.65 -17.72
C VAL A 120 1.23 -8.58 -17.92
N GLN A 121 1.00 -9.89 -17.85
CA GLN A 121 1.95 -10.89 -18.31
C GLN A 121 1.78 -10.99 -19.83
N GLU A 122 2.47 -10.14 -20.58
CA GLU A 122 2.68 -10.40 -22.00
C GLU A 122 3.36 -11.76 -22.09
N GLY A 123 2.66 -12.75 -22.64
CA GLY A 123 3.20 -14.08 -22.80
C GLY A 123 4.53 -13.98 -23.53
N GLN A 124 5.64 -14.16 -22.81
CA GLN A 124 6.94 -14.33 -23.42
C GLN A 124 6.89 -15.69 -24.13
N THR A 125 6.37 -15.71 -25.36
CA THR A 125 6.84 -16.69 -26.31
C THR A 125 8.33 -16.41 -26.42
N LEU A 126 9.17 -17.22 -25.78
CA LEU A 126 10.61 -17.24 -26.00
C LEU A 126 10.80 -17.60 -27.47
N LYS A 127 10.74 -16.59 -28.35
CA LYS A 127 11.07 -16.72 -29.75
C LYS A 127 12.58 -16.86 -29.81
N LEU A 128 13.05 -18.10 -29.72
CA LEU A 128 14.45 -18.41 -30.00
C LEU A 128 14.72 -17.96 -31.44
N SER A 129 15.79 -17.19 -31.64
CA SER A 129 16.22 -16.85 -32.98
C SER A 129 16.55 -18.12 -33.77
N MET A 130 16.43 -18.07 -35.09
CA MET A 130 16.83 -19.22 -35.92
C MET A 130 18.28 -19.66 -35.67
N GLY A 131 19.16 -18.73 -35.29
CA GLY A 131 20.52 -19.03 -34.86
C GLY A 131 20.59 -19.81 -33.55
N ALA A 132 19.77 -19.47 -32.55
CA ALA A 132 19.71 -20.20 -31.30
C ALA A 132 19.18 -21.63 -31.51
N LEU A 133 18.16 -21.81 -32.35
CA LEU A 133 17.64 -23.13 -32.72
C LEU A 133 18.71 -23.97 -33.45
N ALA A 134 19.44 -23.37 -34.40
CA ALA A 134 20.52 -24.05 -35.12
C ALA A 134 21.66 -24.48 -34.18
N ALA A 135 22.05 -23.62 -33.23
CA ALA A 135 23.08 -23.94 -32.24
C ALA A 135 22.67 -25.09 -31.33
N ILE A 136 21.42 -25.11 -30.85
CA ILE A 136 20.87 -26.22 -30.05
C ILE A 136 20.93 -27.53 -30.86
N LEU A 137 20.54 -27.51 -32.13
CA LEU A 137 20.54 -28.67 -33.01
C LEU A 137 21.96 -29.21 -33.25
N VAL A 138 22.92 -28.32 -33.52
CA VAL A 138 24.35 -28.68 -33.67
C VAL A 138 24.90 -29.28 -32.39
N CYS A 139 24.62 -28.70 -31.23
CA CYS A 139 25.03 -29.24 -29.94
C CYS A 139 24.48 -30.64 -29.70
N LEU A 140 23.19 -30.89 -29.99
CA LEU A 140 22.58 -32.20 -29.85
C LEU A 140 23.24 -33.24 -30.77
N LEU A 141 23.54 -32.88 -32.02
CA LEU A 141 24.25 -33.77 -32.95
C LEU A 141 25.68 -34.11 -32.47
N ILE A 142 26.40 -33.15 -31.89
CA ILE A 142 27.72 -33.37 -31.31
C ILE A 142 27.63 -34.29 -30.08
N ILE A 143 26.62 -34.12 -29.23
CA ILE A 143 26.41 -34.97 -28.04
C ILE A 143 26.06 -36.39 -28.46
N LEU A 144 25.14 -36.56 -29.41
CA LEU A 144 24.72 -37.88 -29.90
C LEU A 144 25.86 -38.61 -30.62
N SER A 145 26.67 -37.90 -31.41
CA SER A 145 27.84 -38.51 -32.07
C SER A 145 28.96 -38.89 -31.09
N LYS A 146 29.08 -38.20 -29.95
CA LYS A 146 29.98 -38.59 -28.86
C LYS A 146 29.43 -39.74 -28.01
N SER A 147 28.11 -39.87 -27.88
CA SER A 147 27.47 -40.95 -27.12
C SER A 147 27.32 -42.26 -27.89
N ALA A 148 27.39 -42.21 -29.23
CA ALA A 148 27.30 -43.38 -30.12
C ALA A 148 28.67 -43.99 -30.48
N ARG A 149 29.75 -43.50 -29.87
CA ARG A 149 31.12 -44.02 -29.98
C ARG A 149 31.58 -44.50 -28.61
#